data_AF-A0AAX0VI70-F1
#
_entry.id   AF-A0AAX0VI70-F1
#
_cell.length_a   1.000
_cell.length_b   1.000
_cell.length_c   1.000
_cell.angle_alpha   90.00
_cell.angle_beta   90.00
_cell.angle_gamma   90.00
#
_symmetry.space_group_name_H-M   'P 1'
#
loop_
_entity.id
_entity.type
_entity.pdbx_description
1 polymer ?
#
loop_
_entity_poly.entity_id
_entity_poly.type
_entity_poly.pdbx_seq_one_letter_code
_entity_poly.pdbx_strand_id
1 'polypeptide(L)'
;MAEDTPRERREDRGSEGRGPRGGGDGRRRGGDRDGRPRSGAGDRRRSGGPHEDRRRGPGQGGGRPERRGAPTGPRREDRAERPAHNPGDLRAANRADQERSPDIDPDVTGQELDRGTLKEINGLDERPASWVAKHLVMAGRYLDVDPALAFQHALAASRKGGRLSRVREAVALTAYAAGEYADALREFRTYRRMTGDDTHIAAQVDSERALGRTEKALQLAAEVDASRLDRAARAELAMVVSGIREDAGDLQGAHEALQIPELDRRRGYPFSPRLFQRQADVLLALGRRDEARLWARAVRVAEKALGVGGFADPEIIDVDTEPVEDPRDRRPSPRDRRHERYAAEAGAEPTADGSPAEEPEAATEPTEAPRPEAAAEPPAAVDAPDEVDPNQLSLFDALEAPEADER
;
A
#
# COMPACT_ATOMS: atom_id res chain seq x y z
N MET A 1 -27.97 -54.08 -71.71
CA MET A 1 -28.69 -54.60 -70.52
C MET A 1 -27.97 -53.94 -69.35
N ALA A 2 -28.48 -52.78 -68.95
CA ALA A 2 -29.44 -52.63 -67.85
C ALA A 2 -28.68 -52.75 -66.51
N GLU A 3 -28.22 -51.65 -65.92
CA GLU A 3 -28.99 -50.71 -65.05
C GLU A 3 -29.05 -51.24 -63.61
N ASP A 4 -29.04 -50.44 -62.53
CA ASP A 4 -29.66 -49.12 -62.41
C ASP A 4 -28.94 -48.12 -61.44
N THR A 5 -28.40 -47.05 -62.02
CA THR A 5 -28.32 -45.61 -61.59
C THR A 5 -28.01 -45.18 -60.09
N PRO A 6 -28.05 -43.88 -59.66
CA PRO A 6 -26.75 -43.17 -59.48
C PRO A 6 -26.57 -42.08 -58.37
N ARG A 7 -25.32 -41.60 -58.22
CA ARG A 7 -24.87 -40.17 -58.02
C ARG A 7 -25.19 -39.39 -56.71
N GLU A 8 -24.20 -38.77 -56.03
CA GLU A 8 -23.37 -37.55 -56.31
C GLU A 8 -24.12 -36.20 -56.11
N ARG A 9 -23.51 -35.05 -55.73
CA ARG A 9 -22.26 -34.64 -55.01
C ARG A 9 -22.27 -33.08 -54.91
N ARG A 10 -21.39 -32.46 -54.09
CA ARG A 10 -21.03 -31.02 -54.02
C ARG A 10 -22.03 -30.12 -53.26
N GLU A 11 -21.66 -29.15 -52.40
CA GLU A 11 -20.53 -28.18 -52.33
C GLU A 11 -20.66 -26.97 -53.28
N ASP A 12 -21.05 -25.78 -52.78
CA ASP A 12 -20.19 -24.58 -52.92
C ASP A 12 -20.53 -23.34 -52.02
N ARG A 13 -19.59 -22.38 -52.04
CA ARG A 13 -19.46 -21.03 -51.42
C ARG A 13 -20.67 -20.06 -51.48
N GLY A 14 -20.69 -19.03 -50.60
CA GLY A 14 -21.19 -17.69 -51.00
C GLY A 14 -21.57 -16.63 -49.94
N SER A 15 -20.79 -15.55 -49.88
CA SER A 15 -20.98 -14.15 -49.38
C SER A 15 -22.33 -13.58 -48.85
N GLU A 16 -22.16 -12.69 -47.84
CA GLU A 16 -22.74 -11.32 -47.69
C GLU A 16 -24.26 -11.01 -47.74
N GLY A 17 -24.76 -10.46 -46.62
CA GLY A 17 -25.27 -9.07 -46.64
C GLY A 17 -26.77 -8.80 -46.39
N ARG A 18 -27.04 -7.57 -45.92
CA ARG A 18 -28.34 -6.86 -45.78
C ARG A 18 -29.46 -7.50 -44.93
N GLY A 19 -29.86 -6.76 -43.88
CA GLY A 19 -31.23 -6.82 -43.33
C GLY A 19 -32.10 -5.64 -43.79
N PRO A 20 -33.44 -5.68 -43.63
CA PRO A 20 -34.33 -4.52 -43.75
C PRO A 20 -35.08 -4.17 -42.44
N ARG A 21 -35.95 -3.13 -42.49
CA ARG A 21 -36.63 -2.51 -41.34
C ARG A 21 -38.16 -2.64 -41.39
N GLY A 22 -38.80 -2.89 -40.24
CA GLY A 22 -39.95 -2.11 -39.73
C GLY A 22 -41.39 -2.36 -40.26
N GLY A 23 -42.37 -2.16 -39.37
CA GLY A 23 -43.83 -2.17 -39.62
C GLY A 23 -44.52 -3.52 -39.37
N GLY A 24 -45.72 -3.62 -38.78
CA GLY A 24 -46.63 -2.59 -38.23
C GLY A 24 -47.93 -3.16 -37.60
N ASP A 25 -48.81 -2.28 -37.11
CA ASP A 25 -50.27 -2.45 -36.87
C ASP A 25 -50.86 -3.51 -35.90
N GLY A 26 -50.71 -3.26 -34.59
CA GLY A 26 -51.77 -2.84 -33.62
C GLY A 26 -53.18 -3.49 -33.51
N ARG A 27 -53.82 -3.34 -32.31
CA ARG A 27 -55.28 -3.13 -32.11
C ARG A 27 -55.74 -2.86 -30.64
N ARG A 28 -56.27 -1.64 -30.41
CA ARG A 28 -57.50 -1.26 -29.64
C ARG A 28 -57.82 -1.82 -28.21
N ARG A 29 -57.97 -0.92 -27.20
CA ARG A 29 -59.22 -0.68 -26.41
C ARG A 29 -59.08 0.41 -25.31
N GLY A 30 -60.06 1.33 -25.21
CA GLY A 30 -60.31 2.27 -24.07
C GLY A 30 -59.30 3.41 -23.88
N GLY A 31 -59.65 4.64 -23.47
CA GLY A 31 -60.96 5.26 -23.15
C GLY A 31 -61.45 4.96 -21.72
N ASP A 32 -61.74 5.94 -20.84
CA ASP A 32 -61.70 7.41 -21.01
C ASP A 32 -61.70 8.18 -19.65
N ARG A 33 -61.23 9.44 -19.65
CA ARG A 33 -61.49 10.57 -18.71
C ARG A 33 -61.01 10.62 -17.24
N ASP A 34 -60.31 11.74 -16.97
CA ASP A 34 -60.54 12.78 -15.95
C ASP A 34 -60.67 12.44 -14.44
N GLY A 35 -59.75 12.99 -13.62
CA GLY A 35 -59.87 12.93 -12.15
C GLY A 35 -58.68 13.51 -11.34
N ARG A 36 -58.46 14.83 -11.37
CA ARG A 36 -57.64 15.54 -10.36
C ARG A 36 -58.57 16.25 -9.36
N PRO A 37 -58.26 16.31 -8.05
CA PRO A 37 -57.29 17.33 -7.62
C PRO A 37 -56.40 17.02 -6.39
N ARG A 38 -55.27 17.73 -6.35
CA ARG A 38 -54.58 18.33 -5.19
C ARG A 38 -54.59 17.58 -3.84
N SER A 39 -53.42 17.05 -3.47
CA SER A 39 -52.93 17.11 -2.09
C SER A 39 -52.74 18.58 -1.66
N GLY A 40 -53.06 18.91 -0.41
CA GLY A 40 -52.91 20.26 0.15
C GLY A 40 -51.58 20.47 0.87
N ALA A 41 -51.04 21.69 0.78
CA ALA A 41 -49.98 22.21 1.64
C ALA A 41 -50.48 23.53 2.25
N GLY A 42 -50.37 23.68 3.57
CA GLY A 42 -51.01 24.77 4.32
C GLY A 42 -50.22 26.07 4.40
N ASP A 43 -50.93 27.19 4.52
CA ASP A 43 -50.40 28.55 4.63
C ASP A 43 -49.44 28.80 5.80
N ARG A 44 -48.35 29.54 5.54
CA ARG A 44 -47.75 30.49 6.49
C ARG A 44 -47.26 31.78 5.82
N ARG A 45 -48.22 32.67 5.54
CA ARG A 45 -48.17 34.15 5.67
C ARG A 45 -46.82 34.87 5.36
N ARG A 46 -46.81 35.66 4.28
CA ARG A 46 -46.34 37.07 4.38
C ARG A 46 -47.09 37.98 3.42
N SER A 47 -47.27 39.24 3.81
CA SER A 47 -48.17 40.20 3.18
C SER A 47 -47.47 41.15 2.20
N GLY A 48 -48.23 41.70 1.25
CA GLY A 48 -48.15 43.14 0.96
C GLY A 48 -47.79 43.59 -0.46
N GLY A 49 -48.79 44.13 -1.17
CA GLY A 49 -48.59 45.26 -2.10
C GLY A 49 -48.61 44.94 -3.61
N PRO A 50 -49.03 45.88 -4.49
CA PRO A 50 -49.60 45.49 -5.79
C PRO A 50 -49.21 46.31 -7.05
N HIS A 51 -49.52 45.74 -8.22
CA HIS A 51 -50.01 46.37 -9.47
C HIS A 51 -49.28 47.55 -10.16
N GLU A 52 -48.82 47.32 -11.40
CA GLU A 52 -49.04 48.12 -12.64
C GLU A 52 -48.41 47.32 -13.79
N ASP A 53 -49.11 46.67 -14.73
CA ASP A 53 -50.08 47.14 -15.75
C ASP A 53 -49.52 48.22 -16.70
N ARG A 54 -49.06 47.79 -17.88
CA ARG A 54 -48.94 48.67 -19.05
C ARG A 54 -49.09 47.90 -20.37
N ARG A 55 -50.11 48.27 -21.13
CA ARG A 55 -50.65 47.55 -22.30
C ARG A 55 -50.13 48.15 -23.62
N ARG A 56 -49.89 47.31 -24.66
CA ARG A 56 -50.36 47.50 -26.06
C ARG A 56 -49.84 46.43 -27.05
N GLY A 57 -50.72 46.03 -27.97
CA GLY A 57 -50.39 45.56 -29.32
C GLY A 57 -51.12 46.49 -30.33
N PRO A 58 -51.59 46.03 -31.51
CA PRO A 58 -51.37 44.75 -32.21
C PRO A 58 -51.11 44.92 -33.75
N GLY A 59 -51.00 43.80 -34.50
CA GLY A 59 -50.99 43.75 -35.98
C GLY A 59 -50.10 42.61 -36.51
N GLN A 60 -50.48 41.60 -37.31
CA GLN A 60 -51.47 41.38 -38.39
C GLN A 60 -50.90 41.63 -39.81
N GLY A 61 -50.99 40.61 -40.68
CA GLY A 61 -50.65 40.67 -42.11
C GLY A 61 -49.56 39.68 -42.54
N GLY A 62 -49.84 38.80 -43.50
CA GLY A 62 -48.93 37.73 -43.92
C GLY A 62 -48.15 38.01 -45.21
N GLY A 63 -47.07 37.26 -45.44
CA GLY A 63 -46.27 37.27 -46.68
C GLY A 63 -45.48 35.96 -46.84
N ARG A 64 -45.29 35.50 -48.08
CA ARG A 64 -44.68 34.20 -48.44
C ARG A 64 -43.97 34.36 -49.82
N PRO A 65 -43.03 33.49 -50.20
CA PRO A 65 -41.70 33.29 -49.61
C PRO A 65 -40.57 33.61 -50.63
N GLU A 66 -39.41 34.09 -50.17
CA GLU A 66 -38.21 34.17 -51.03
C GLU A 66 -36.97 33.56 -50.37
N ARG A 67 -36.08 33.00 -51.22
CA ARG A 67 -34.81 32.39 -50.82
C ARG A 67 -33.65 33.36 -51.06
N ARG A 68 -32.99 33.84 -49.99
CA ARG A 68 -31.56 34.20 -50.02
C ARG A 68 -30.98 34.35 -48.61
N GLY A 69 -29.70 34.03 -48.46
CA GLY A 69 -28.89 34.44 -47.31
C GLY A 69 -29.26 33.84 -45.95
N ALA A 70 -29.07 32.53 -45.76
CA ALA A 70 -28.85 32.02 -44.40
C ALA A 70 -27.43 32.46 -43.96
N PRO A 71 -27.26 33.17 -42.83
CA PRO A 71 -25.93 33.43 -42.28
C PRO A 71 -25.26 32.09 -41.95
N THR A 72 -24.01 31.92 -42.39
CA THR A 72 -23.23 30.74 -42.00
C THR A 72 -22.85 30.91 -40.53
N GLY A 73 -23.64 30.29 -39.63
CA GLY A 73 -23.26 30.17 -38.23
C GLY A 73 -21.90 29.49 -38.10
N PRO A 74 -21.10 29.81 -37.06
CA PRO A 74 -19.80 29.21 -36.85
C PRO A 74 -19.90 27.68 -36.85
N ARG A 75 -18.90 27.03 -37.42
CA ARG A 75 -18.88 25.56 -37.53
C ARG A 75 -18.82 24.94 -36.13
N ARG A 76 -19.37 23.73 -36.01
CA ARG A 76 -19.36 22.95 -34.75
C ARG A 76 -17.93 22.61 -34.35
N GLU A 77 -17.34 23.45 -33.51
CA GLU A 77 -16.08 23.18 -32.81
C GLU A 77 -16.32 22.90 -31.31
N ASP A 78 -17.59 22.79 -30.89
CA ASP A 78 -18.05 22.27 -29.59
C ASP A 78 -17.79 20.75 -29.44
N ARG A 79 -16.56 20.31 -29.68
CA ARG A 79 -16.05 19.05 -29.12
C ARG A 79 -15.83 19.29 -27.64
N ALA A 80 -16.94 19.23 -26.90
CA ALA A 80 -17.06 19.53 -25.46
C ALA A 80 -15.74 19.29 -24.71
N GLU A 81 -15.22 20.37 -24.13
CA GLU A 81 -13.95 20.36 -23.43
C GLU A 81 -13.93 19.21 -22.41
N ARG A 82 -12.98 18.28 -22.59
CA ARG A 82 -12.62 17.39 -21.48
C ARG A 82 -12.22 18.32 -20.31
N PRO A 83 -12.75 18.12 -19.09
CA PRO A 83 -12.43 18.97 -17.96
C PRO A 83 -10.92 19.21 -17.89
N ALA A 84 -10.52 20.48 -17.92
CA ALA A 84 -9.12 20.87 -18.03
C ALA A 84 -8.31 20.10 -16.98
N HIS A 85 -7.34 19.32 -17.45
CA HIS A 85 -6.59 18.43 -16.58
C HIS A 85 -5.94 19.26 -15.48
N ASN A 86 -6.19 18.91 -14.22
CA ASN A 86 -5.82 19.74 -13.08
C ASN A 86 -4.33 20.12 -13.18
N PRO A 87 -3.96 21.42 -13.21
CA PRO A 87 -2.56 21.82 -13.34
C PRO A 87 -1.64 21.26 -12.24
N GLY A 88 -2.20 20.88 -11.09
CA GLY A 88 -1.51 20.17 -10.00
C GLY A 88 -1.46 18.63 -10.12
N ASP A 89 -2.00 18.00 -11.17
CA ASP A 89 -1.88 16.55 -11.36
C ASP A 89 -0.54 16.21 -12.04
N LEU A 90 0.39 15.66 -11.24
CA LEU A 90 1.71 15.22 -11.68
C LEU A 90 1.66 13.99 -12.62
N ARG A 91 0.51 13.31 -12.70
CA ARG A 91 0.29 12.12 -13.54
C ARG A 91 0.04 12.42 -15.01
N ALA A 92 -0.04 13.70 -15.38
CA ALA A 92 -0.27 14.18 -16.74
C ALA A 92 0.76 13.59 -17.73
N ALA A 93 0.47 12.44 -18.33
CA ALA A 93 1.41 11.63 -19.13
C ALA A 93 1.85 12.27 -20.48
N ASN A 94 1.63 13.57 -20.66
CA ASN A 94 1.97 14.35 -21.84
C ASN A 94 2.52 15.76 -21.49
N ARG A 95 3.12 15.97 -20.30
CA ARG A 95 3.88 17.21 -20.05
C ARG A 95 5.18 17.18 -20.86
N ALA A 96 5.53 18.29 -21.52
CA ALA A 96 6.76 18.41 -22.30
C ALA A 96 7.99 18.47 -21.39
N ASP A 97 7.86 19.17 -20.26
CA ASP A 97 8.92 19.44 -19.29
C ASP A 97 9.05 18.31 -18.24
N GLN A 98 8.72 17.06 -18.61
CA GLN A 98 8.63 15.95 -17.66
C GLN A 98 9.92 15.14 -17.58
N GLU A 99 10.44 15.02 -16.34
CA GLU A 99 11.60 14.21 -16.03
C GLU A 99 11.41 12.74 -16.43
N ARG A 100 12.50 12.17 -16.95
CA ARG A 100 12.62 10.75 -17.31
C ARG A 100 12.27 9.91 -16.07
N SER A 101 11.46 8.87 -16.25
CA SER A 101 11.19 7.93 -15.17
C SER A 101 12.50 7.35 -14.63
N PRO A 102 12.65 7.21 -13.30
CA PRO A 102 13.85 6.59 -12.73
C PRO A 102 14.02 5.17 -13.29
N ASP A 103 15.27 4.79 -13.51
CA ASP A 103 15.61 3.47 -14.05
C ASP A 103 15.28 2.37 -13.04
N ILE A 104 15.02 1.15 -13.53
CA ILE A 104 14.57 0.01 -12.71
C ILE A 104 15.73 -0.98 -12.56
N ASP A 105 15.97 -1.43 -11.33
CA ASP A 105 17.01 -2.42 -11.02
C ASP A 105 16.81 -3.71 -11.84
N PRO A 106 17.89 -4.35 -12.32
CA PRO A 106 17.79 -5.46 -13.28
C PRO A 106 17.20 -6.75 -12.68
N ASP A 107 17.21 -6.89 -11.35
CA ASP A 107 16.66 -8.03 -10.62
C ASP A 107 15.13 -7.93 -10.42
N VAL A 108 14.56 -6.72 -10.40
CA VAL A 108 13.13 -6.49 -10.13
C VAL A 108 12.27 -7.05 -11.25
N THR A 109 11.53 -8.13 -10.99
CA THR A 109 10.66 -8.79 -11.99
C THR A 109 9.28 -8.15 -12.09
N GLY A 110 8.76 -7.64 -10.97
CA GLY A 110 7.37 -7.23 -10.75
C GLY A 110 6.50 -8.32 -10.11
N GLN A 111 7.02 -9.55 -9.90
CA GLN A 111 6.29 -10.65 -9.25
C GLN A 111 6.40 -10.65 -7.72
N GLU A 112 7.21 -9.75 -7.16
CA GLU A 112 7.48 -9.59 -5.72
C GLU A 112 6.28 -8.98 -4.96
N LEU A 113 5.28 -8.46 -5.70
CA LEU A 113 4.07 -7.84 -5.16
C LEU A 113 3.05 -8.85 -4.63
N ASP A 114 2.23 -8.42 -3.68
CA ASP A 114 1.18 -9.26 -3.12
C ASP A 114 0.12 -9.68 -4.17
N ARG A 115 -0.50 -10.84 -3.94
CA ARG A 115 -1.49 -11.45 -4.86
C ARG A 115 -2.72 -10.56 -5.14
N GLY A 116 -3.10 -9.69 -4.21
CA GLY A 116 -4.17 -8.71 -4.39
C GLY A 116 -3.76 -7.57 -5.31
N THR A 117 -2.55 -7.03 -5.11
CA THR A 117 -1.97 -6.00 -5.99
C THR A 117 -1.72 -6.52 -7.40
N LEU A 118 -1.15 -7.72 -7.55
CA LEU A 118 -1.01 -8.37 -8.86
C LEU A 118 -2.37 -8.57 -9.56
N LYS A 119 -3.43 -8.90 -8.81
CA LYS A 119 -4.79 -9.05 -9.36
C LYS A 119 -5.37 -7.74 -9.89
N GLU A 120 -5.09 -6.59 -9.28
CA GLU A 120 -5.44 -5.27 -9.86
C GLU A 120 -4.63 -4.98 -11.12
N ILE A 121 -3.32 -5.22 -11.10
CA ILE A 121 -2.39 -4.89 -12.19
C ILE A 121 -2.64 -5.74 -13.43
N ASN A 122 -3.02 -7.02 -13.27
CA ASN A 122 -3.41 -7.91 -14.36
C ASN A 122 -4.74 -7.50 -15.03
N GLY A 123 -5.41 -6.45 -14.54
CA GLY A 123 -6.50 -5.74 -15.22
C GLY A 123 -6.03 -4.63 -16.18
N LEU A 124 -4.73 -4.56 -16.49
CA LEU A 124 -4.12 -3.71 -17.52
C LEU A 124 -3.59 -4.56 -18.68
N ASP A 125 -3.30 -3.94 -19.82
CA ASP A 125 -2.55 -4.61 -20.90
C ASP A 125 -1.13 -4.97 -20.43
N GLU A 126 -0.55 -6.05 -20.96
CA GLU A 126 0.76 -6.62 -20.55
C GLU A 126 1.89 -5.60 -20.34
N ARG A 127 2.07 -4.66 -21.28
CA ARG A 127 3.14 -3.64 -21.22
C ARG A 127 2.91 -2.62 -20.09
N PRO A 128 1.73 -1.98 -19.96
CA PRO A 128 1.33 -1.28 -18.75
C PRO A 128 1.45 -2.09 -17.46
N ALA A 129 1.03 -3.36 -17.45
CA ALA A 129 1.04 -4.22 -16.27
C ALA A 129 2.46 -4.42 -15.73
N SER A 130 3.39 -4.87 -16.58
CA SER A 130 4.80 -5.07 -16.21
C SER A 130 5.47 -3.77 -15.74
N TRP A 131 5.20 -2.64 -16.42
CA TRP A 131 5.69 -1.32 -16.03
C TRP A 131 5.20 -0.90 -14.64
N VAL A 132 3.90 -1.04 -14.37
CA VAL A 132 3.31 -0.68 -13.08
C VAL A 132 3.85 -1.58 -11.98
N ALA A 133 3.93 -2.89 -12.21
CA ALA A 133 4.45 -3.83 -11.23
C ALA A 133 5.90 -3.52 -10.81
N LYS A 134 6.81 -3.40 -11.78
CA LYS A 134 8.23 -3.09 -11.52
C LYS A 134 8.41 -1.76 -10.79
N HIS A 135 7.71 -0.69 -11.19
CA HIS A 135 7.80 0.59 -10.48
C HIS A 135 7.19 0.55 -9.06
N LEU A 136 6.19 -0.28 -8.78
CA LEU A 136 5.69 -0.45 -7.41
C LEU A 136 6.67 -1.21 -6.51
N VAL A 137 7.39 -2.20 -7.04
CA VAL A 137 8.44 -2.92 -6.29
C VAL A 137 9.59 -1.97 -5.96
N MET A 138 10.06 -1.16 -6.93
CA MET A 138 11.05 -0.12 -6.67
C MET A 138 10.54 0.91 -5.64
N ALA A 139 9.27 1.35 -5.73
CA ALA A 139 8.69 2.26 -4.75
C ALA A 139 8.60 1.68 -3.33
N GLY A 140 8.51 0.35 -3.20
CA GLY A 140 8.67 -0.34 -1.91
C GLY A 140 10.14 -0.40 -1.47
N ARG A 141 11.05 -0.82 -2.36
CA ARG A 141 12.49 -1.00 -2.08
C ARG A 141 13.16 0.26 -1.52
N TYR A 142 12.76 1.43 -2.02
CA TYR A 142 13.34 2.71 -1.63
C TYR A 142 12.52 3.48 -0.56
N LEU A 143 11.36 2.96 -0.11
CA LEU A 143 10.44 3.71 0.78
C LEU A 143 11.12 4.26 2.04
N ASP A 144 11.94 3.44 2.69
CA ASP A 144 12.65 3.77 3.94
C ASP A 144 14.10 4.24 3.72
N VAL A 145 14.56 4.28 2.46
CA VAL A 145 15.97 4.56 2.09
C VAL A 145 16.11 5.89 1.34
N ASP A 146 15.28 6.10 0.32
CA ASP A 146 15.10 7.37 -0.39
C ASP A 146 13.60 7.54 -0.72
N PRO A 147 12.82 8.15 0.20
CA PRO A 147 11.40 8.40 0.00
C PRO A 147 11.09 9.23 -1.24
N ALA A 148 12.00 10.12 -1.67
CA ALA A 148 11.79 10.98 -2.83
C ALA A 148 11.93 10.18 -4.14
N LEU A 149 12.95 9.31 -4.24
CA LEU A 149 13.07 8.34 -5.33
C LEU A 149 11.90 7.35 -5.34
N ALA A 150 11.49 6.83 -4.18
CA ALA A 150 10.33 5.98 -4.04
C ALA A 150 9.05 6.66 -4.58
N PHE A 151 8.85 7.94 -4.27
CA PHE A 151 7.75 8.75 -4.80
C PHE A 151 7.85 8.95 -6.33
N GLN A 152 9.04 9.17 -6.88
CA GLN A 152 9.24 9.20 -8.34
C GLN A 152 8.87 7.88 -9.02
N HIS A 153 9.22 6.73 -8.42
CA HIS A 153 8.79 5.41 -8.91
C HIS A 153 7.26 5.23 -8.82
N ALA A 154 6.65 5.60 -7.70
CA ALA A 154 5.19 5.52 -7.54
C ALA A 154 4.45 6.42 -8.55
N LEU A 155 4.94 7.65 -8.79
CA LEU A 155 4.44 8.53 -9.85
C LEU A 155 4.63 7.91 -11.24
N ALA A 156 5.77 7.29 -11.52
CA ALA A 156 6.03 6.59 -12.79
C ALA A 156 5.08 5.39 -13.01
N ALA A 157 4.77 4.61 -11.98
CA ALA A 157 3.69 3.62 -12.02
C ALA A 157 2.35 4.31 -12.31
N SER A 158 2.04 5.41 -11.63
CA SER A 158 0.78 6.14 -11.77
C SER A 158 0.51 6.69 -13.19
N ARG A 159 1.57 7.02 -13.96
CA ARG A 159 1.46 7.41 -15.39
C ARG A 159 0.75 6.35 -16.25
N LYS A 160 0.75 5.07 -15.86
CA LYS A 160 0.07 3.96 -16.58
C LYS A 160 -0.99 3.23 -15.74
N GLY A 161 -0.84 3.23 -14.42
CA GLY A 161 -1.68 2.50 -13.46
C GLY A 161 -2.64 3.36 -12.64
N GLY A 162 -2.70 4.69 -12.83
CA GLY A 162 -3.46 5.63 -11.97
C GLY A 162 -4.99 5.45 -11.86
N ARG A 163 -5.56 4.37 -12.43
CA ARG A 163 -6.94 3.93 -12.19
C ARG A 163 -7.07 2.84 -11.11
N LEU A 164 -5.96 2.24 -10.68
CA LEU A 164 -5.90 1.16 -9.69
C LEU A 164 -5.82 1.73 -8.28
N SER A 165 -6.39 1.02 -7.31
CA SER A 165 -6.42 1.41 -5.89
C SER A 165 -5.00 1.39 -5.33
N ARG A 166 -4.28 0.29 -5.56
CA ARG A 166 -2.91 0.06 -5.05
C ARG A 166 -1.90 1.06 -5.59
N VAL A 167 -2.07 1.51 -6.82
CA VAL A 167 -1.21 2.54 -7.43
C VAL A 167 -1.46 3.94 -6.82
N ARG A 168 -2.65 4.20 -6.26
CA ARG A 168 -2.91 5.44 -5.50
C ARG A 168 -2.43 5.35 -4.06
N GLU A 169 -2.58 4.19 -3.45
CA GLU A 169 -2.05 3.86 -2.12
C GLU A 169 -0.53 4.05 -2.07
N ALA A 170 0.20 3.44 -3.01
CA ALA A 170 1.66 3.59 -3.10
C ALA A 170 2.11 5.05 -3.34
N VAL A 171 1.42 5.80 -4.21
CA VAL A 171 1.70 7.24 -4.41
C VAL A 171 1.40 8.05 -3.15
N ALA A 172 0.37 7.70 -2.37
CA ALA A 172 0.04 8.41 -1.14
C ALA A 172 1.05 8.14 -0.03
N LEU A 173 1.45 6.88 0.17
CA LEU A 173 2.43 6.46 1.17
C LEU A 173 3.83 7.02 0.88
N THR A 174 4.29 6.93 -0.38
CA THR A 174 5.59 7.51 -0.78
C THR A 174 5.60 9.03 -0.72
N ALA A 175 4.52 9.72 -1.14
CA ALA A 175 4.40 11.17 -0.95
C ALA A 175 4.44 11.56 0.53
N TYR A 176 3.80 10.78 1.41
CA TYR A 176 3.81 11.03 2.86
C TYR A 176 5.21 10.89 3.46
N ALA A 177 5.93 9.81 3.11
CA ALA A 177 7.31 9.58 3.52
C ALA A 177 8.28 10.65 2.96
N ALA A 178 8.02 11.16 1.74
CA ALA A 178 8.79 12.25 1.13
C ALA A 178 8.46 13.66 1.67
N GLY A 179 7.49 13.80 2.59
CA GLY A 179 7.05 15.11 3.10
C GLY A 179 6.15 15.90 2.14
N GLU A 180 5.72 15.30 1.03
CA GLU A 180 4.82 15.89 0.03
C GLU A 180 3.35 15.78 0.47
N TYR A 181 3.05 16.29 1.68
CA TYR A 181 1.77 16.12 2.38
C TYR A 181 0.55 16.59 1.57
N ALA A 182 0.71 17.59 0.70
CA ALA A 182 -0.37 18.07 -0.17
C ALA A 182 -0.77 17.03 -1.23
N ASP A 183 0.20 16.29 -1.75
CA ASP A 183 0.00 15.20 -2.71
C ASP A 183 -0.48 13.94 -1.99
N ALA A 184 0.15 13.56 -0.89
CA ALA A 184 -0.24 12.43 -0.05
C ALA A 184 -1.72 12.49 0.34
N LEU A 185 -2.15 13.64 0.87
CA LEU A 185 -3.52 13.92 1.29
C LEU A 185 -4.54 13.86 0.13
N ARG A 186 -4.17 14.29 -1.08
CA ARG A 186 -5.02 14.19 -2.28
C ARG A 186 -5.23 12.72 -2.67
N GLU A 187 -4.21 11.90 -2.49
CA GLU A 187 -4.23 10.50 -2.91
C GLU A 187 -4.82 9.56 -1.89
N PHE A 188 -4.54 9.70 -0.59
CA PHE A 188 -5.27 8.97 0.46
C PHE A 188 -6.77 9.25 0.40
N ARG A 189 -7.19 10.50 0.17
CA ARG A 189 -8.60 10.85 -0.05
C ARG A 189 -9.22 10.17 -1.28
N THR A 190 -8.42 9.95 -2.33
CA THR A 190 -8.90 9.27 -3.53
C THR A 190 -8.92 7.76 -3.37
N TYR A 191 -7.93 7.18 -2.70
CA TYR A 191 -7.92 5.78 -2.25
C TYR A 191 -9.16 5.48 -1.40
N ARG A 192 -9.34 6.21 -0.28
CA ARG A 192 -10.49 6.10 0.65
C ARG A 192 -11.83 6.14 -0.09
N ARG A 193 -11.98 7.02 -1.09
CA ARG A 193 -13.20 7.13 -1.91
C ARG A 193 -13.40 5.95 -2.89
N MET A 194 -12.33 5.29 -3.31
CA MET A 194 -12.38 4.13 -4.22
C MET A 194 -12.60 2.81 -3.48
N THR A 195 -11.97 2.63 -2.32
CA THR A 195 -11.99 1.39 -1.54
C THR A 195 -13.05 1.38 -0.43
N GLY A 196 -13.42 2.55 0.11
CA GLY A 196 -14.16 2.64 1.37
C GLY A 196 -13.31 2.32 2.60
N ASP A 197 -11.99 2.28 2.45
CA ASP A 197 -11.03 1.88 3.48
C ASP A 197 -10.48 3.08 4.24
N ASP A 198 -10.46 2.95 5.57
CA ASP A 198 -10.05 3.97 6.54
C ASP A 198 -8.67 3.68 7.15
N THR A 199 -7.97 2.59 6.80
CA THR A 199 -6.64 2.24 7.36
C THR A 199 -5.65 3.42 7.32
N HIS A 200 -5.62 4.18 6.22
CA HIS A 200 -4.75 5.35 6.06
C HIS A 200 -5.35 6.67 6.58
N ILE A 201 -6.24 6.64 7.58
CA ILE A 201 -6.81 7.86 8.18
C ILE A 201 -5.77 8.68 8.95
N ALA A 202 -4.89 8.03 9.71
CA ALA A 202 -3.88 8.70 10.53
C ALA A 202 -2.95 9.58 9.68
N ALA A 203 -2.46 9.06 8.56
CA ALA A 203 -1.62 9.80 7.62
C ALA A 203 -2.36 10.97 6.94
N GLN A 204 -3.69 10.90 6.74
CA GLN A 204 -4.48 12.05 6.26
C GLN A 204 -4.62 13.15 7.30
N VAL A 205 -4.79 12.77 8.57
CA VAL A 205 -4.89 13.69 9.70
C VAL A 205 -3.54 14.39 9.93
N ASP A 206 -2.44 13.63 9.97
CA ASP A 206 -1.09 14.21 10.11
C ASP A 206 -0.68 15.04 8.87
N SER A 207 -1.13 14.67 7.66
CA SER A 207 -0.93 15.52 6.47
C SER A 207 -1.65 16.88 6.55
N GLU A 208 -2.84 16.98 7.16
CA GLU A 208 -3.48 18.30 7.37
C GLU A 208 -2.78 19.08 8.50
N ARG A 209 -2.26 18.40 9.53
CA ARG A 209 -1.41 18.99 10.59
C ARG A 209 -0.12 19.58 10.00
N ALA A 210 0.64 18.80 9.21
CA ALA A 210 1.88 19.24 8.58
C ALA A 210 1.66 20.38 7.56
N LEU A 211 0.46 20.49 6.98
CA LEU A 211 0.03 21.62 6.15
C LEU A 211 -0.49 22.83 6.97
N GLY A 212 -0.31 22.83 8.30
CA GLY A 212 -0.68 23.92 9.21
C GLY A 212 -2.18 24.09 9.45
N ARG A 213 -2.98 23.02 9.36
CA ARG A 213 -4.46 23.06 9.44
C ARG A 213 -4.98 22.22 10.60
N THR A 214 -4.43 22.48 11.77
CA THR A 214 -4.58 21.72 13.03
C THR A 214 -6.05 21.45 13.41
N GLU A 215 -6.93 22.45 13.28
CA GLU A 215 -8.37 22.31 13.57
C GLU A 215 -9.06 21.35 12.61
N LYS A 216 -8.64 21.37 11.34
CA LYS A 216 -9.18 20.50 10.29
C LYS A 216 -8.66 19.06 10.40
N ALA A 217 -7.44 18.88 10.90
CA ALA A 217 -6.91 17.58 11.28
C ALA A 217 -7.74 16.97 12.42
N LEU A 218 -8.02 17.75 13.48
CA LEU A 218 -8.91 17.32 14.58
C LEU A 218 -10.35 17.02 14.10
N GLN A 219 -10.91 17.86 13.22
CA GLN A 219 -12.22 17.58 12.62
C GLN A 219 -12.21 16.25 11.86
N LEU A 220 -11.22 16.02 11.00
CA LEU A 220 -11.11 14.79 10.21
C LEU A 220 -10.94 13.54 11.09
N ALA A 221 -10.22 13.65 12.22
CA ALA A 221 -10.12 12.58 13.19
C ALA A 221 -11.47 12.29 13.88
N ALA A 222 -12.24 13.34 14.23
CA ALA A 222 -13.56 13.22 14.87
C ALA A 222 -14.66 12.73 13.91
N GLU A 223 -14.50 12.88 12.60
CA GLU A 223 -15.41 12.35 11.57
C GLU A 223 -15.32 10.82 11.38
N VAL A 224 -14.35 10.14 12.00
CA VAL A 224 -14.12 8.69 11.82
C VAL A 224 -14.47 7.90 13.07
N ASP A 225 -15.32 6.89 12.87
CA ASP A 225 -15.72 5.93 13.91
C ASP A 225 -14.56 4.99 14.24
N ALA A 226 -13.83 5.33 15.30
CA ALA A 226 -12.67 4.58 15.79
C ALA A 226 -12.99 3.13 16.20
N SER A 227 -14.26 2.72 16.31
CA SER A 227 -14.64 1.32 16.54
C SER A 227 -14.58 0.46 15.27
N ARG A 228 -14.62 1.09 14.08
CA ARG A 228 -14.52 0.43 12.77
C ARG A 228 -13.08 0.27 12.29
N LEU A 229 -12.16 1.05 12.85
CA LEU A 229 -10.73 0.93 12.59
C LEU A 229 -10.16 -0.38 13.17
N ASP A 230 -9.18 -0.96 12.48
CA ASP A 230 -8.34 -2.00 13.07
C ASP A 230 -7.47 -1.43 14.22
N ARG A 231 -6.72 -2.32 14.90
CA ARG A 231 -5.93 -1.94 16.08
C ARG A 231 -4.75 -1.01 15.74
N ALA A 232 -4.12 -1.19 14.60
CA ALA A 232 -3.01 -0.36 14.15
C ALA A 232 -3.51 1.01 13.68
N ALA A 233 -4.53 1.06 12.82
CA ALA A 233 -5.11 2.31 12.35
C ALA A 233 -5.65 3.19 13.50
N ARG A 234 -6.24 2.58 14.54
CA ARG A 234 -6.64 3.30 15.77
C ARG A 234 -5.45 3.76 16.61
N ALA A 235 -4.38 2.96 16.73
CA ALA A 235 -3.17 3.35 17.46
C ALA A 235 -2.42 4.50 16.79
N GLU A 236 -2.22 4.45 15.47
CA GLU A 236 -1.62 5.55 14.70
C GLU A 236 -2.48 6.83 14.80
N LEU A 237 -3.80 6.72 14.68
CA LEU A 237 -4.70 7.88 14.81
C LEU A 237 -4.63 8.50 16.22
N ALA A 238 -4.57 7.68 17.26
CA ALA A 238 -4.40 8.15 18.64
C ALA A 238 -3.06 8.88 18.85
N MET A 239 -1.96 8.34 18.32
CA MET A 239 -0.63 8.97 18.37
C MET A 239 -0.60 10.31 17.61
N VAL A 240 -1.21 10.38 16.43
CA VAL A 240 -1.32 11.62 15.64
C VAL A 240 -2.18 12.67 16.34
N VAL A 241 -3.36 12.30 16.86
CA VAL A 241 -4.22 13.23 17.62
C VAL A 241 -3.54 13.70 18.91
N SER A 242 -2.73 12.85 19.55
CA SER A 242 -1.88 13.22 20.68
C SER A 242 -0.82 14.25 20.30
N GLY A 243 -0.11 14.07 19.17
CA GLY A 243 0.86 15.04 18.64
C GLY A 243 0.21 16.40 18.34
N ILE A 244 -0.94 16.39 17.66
CA ILE A 244 -1.72 17.59 17.33
C ILE A 244 -2.12 18.40 18.56
N ARG A 245 -2.46 17.75 19.67
CA ARG A 245 -2.83 18.43 20.92
C ARG A 245 -1.61 18.97 21.67
N GLU A 246 -0.49 18.26 21.64
CA GLU A 246 0.77 18.76 22.19
C GLU A 246 1.28 20.00 21.45
N ASP A 247 1.21 20.03 20.11
CA ASP A 247 1.52 21.23 19.30
C ASP A 247 0.69 22.45 19.73
N ALA A 248 -0.55 22.21 20.18
CA ALA A 248 -1.48 23.24 20.67
C ALA A 248 -1.30 23.57 22.18
N GLY A 249 -0.34 22.95 22.87
CA GLY A 249 -0.12 23.09 24.31
C GLY A 249 -1.09 22.32 25.21
N ASP A 250 -2.02 21.56 24.63
CA ASP A 250 -3.01 20.73 25.33
C ASP A 250 -2.41 19.37 25.72
N LEU A 251 -1.42 19.39 26.62
CA LEU A 251 -0.74 18.17 27.10
C LEU A 251 -1.70 17.17 27.78
N GLN A 252 -2.75 17.67 28.43
CA GLN A 252 -3.75 16.83 29.09
C GLN A 252 -4.63 16.11 28.05
N GLY A 253 -5.16 16.83 27.06
CA GLY A 253 -5.87 16.20 25.95
C GLY A 253 -4.97 15.31 25.09
N ALA A 254 -3.67 15.63 24.98
CA ALA A 254 -2.68 14.78 24.31
C ALA A 254 -2.48 13.44 25.03
N HIS A 255 -2.60 13.40 26.36
CA HIS A 255 -2.61 12.18 27.16
C HIS A 255 -3.94 11.43 27.04
N GLU A 256 -5.07 12.14 27.11
CA GLU A 256 -6.41 11.55 26.96
C GLU A 256 -6.61 10.88 25.58
N ALA A 257 -6.07 11.48 24.51
CA ALA A 257 -6.10 10.91 23.15
C ALA A 257 -5.44 9.52 23.05
N LEU A 258 -4.48 9.21 23.92
CA LEU A 258 -3.76 7.94 23.93
C LEU A 258 -4.49 6.82 24.71
N GLN A 259 -5.57 7.12 25.43
CA GLN A 259 -6.25 6.15 26.33
C GLN A 259 -7.17 5.18 25.57
N ILE A 260 -6.62 4.51 24.57
CA ILE A 260 -7.28 3.49 23.73
C ILE A 260 -7.10 2.07 24.30
N PRO A 261 -7.96 1.09 23.94
CA PRO A 261 -7.86 -0.30 24.43
C PRO A 261 -6.56 -1.04 24.06
N GLU A 262 -5.81 -0.51 23.10
CA GLU A 262 -4.49 -0.98 22.69
C GLU A 262 -3.34 -0.52 23.61
N LEU A 263 -3.54 0.49 24.47
CA LEU A 263 -2.54 1.00 25.42
C LEU A 263 -2.41 0.06 26.65
N ASP A 264 -2.05 -1.19 26.42
CA ASP A 264 -1.88 -2.23 27.45
C ASP A 264 -0.45 -2.78 27.43
N ARG A 265 0.34 -2.45 28.47
CA ARG A 265 1.72 -2.92 28.67
C ARG A 265 1.89 -4.45 28.68
N ARG A 266 0.80 -5.20 28.80
CA ARG A 266 0.80 -6.68 28.74
C ARG A 266 0.71 -7.22 27.31
N ARG A 267 0.69 -6.35 26.29
CA ARG A 267 0.48 -6.72 24.88
C ARG A 267 1.51 -6.07 23.95
N GLY A 268 2.40 -6.89 23.39
CA GLY A 268 3.25 -6.52 22.27
C GLY A 268 2.51 -6.66 20.94
N TYR A 269 1.97 -5.54 20.42
CA TYR A 269 1.64 -5.40 19.01
C TYR A 269 2.82 -4.72 18.29
N PRO A 270 2.95 -4.83 16.95
CA PRO A 270 4.05 -4.18 16.22
C PRO A 270 4.16 -2.66 16.46
N PHE A 271 3.04 -1.98 16.72
CA PHE A 271 3.00 -0.55 17.06
C PHE A 271 3.16 -0.24 18.57
N SER A 272 3.14 -1.25 19.45
CA SER A 272 3.18 -1.04 20.92
C SER A 272 4.41 -0.25 21.38
N PRO A 273 5.65 -0.48 20.90
CA PRO A 273 6.81 0.32 21.30
C PRO A 273 6.60 1.82 21.03
N ARG A 274 6.15 2.19 19.82
CA ARG A 274 5.86 3.59 19.44
C ARG A 274 4.73 4.19 20.28
N LEU A 275 3.66 3.44 20.53
CA LEU A 275 2.52 3.88 21.36
C LEU A 275 2.94 4.07 22.84
N PHE A 276 3.78 3.20 23.38
CA PHE A 276 4.28 3.28 24.75
C PHE A 276 5.30 4.41 24.92
N GLN A 277 6.15 4.65 23.91
CA GLN A 277 7.06 5.79 23.88
C GLN A 277 6.28 7.10 23.88
N ARG A 278 5.31 7.24 22.97
CA ARG A 278 4.45 8.43 22.89
C ARG A 278 3.71 8.72 24.21
N GLN A 279 3.26 7.68 24.91
CA GLN A 279 2.66 7.81 26.24
C GLN A 279 3.69 8.22 27.31
N ALA A 280 4.93 7.73 27.25
CA ALA A 280 6.00 8.15 28.15
C ALA A 280 6.38 9.63 27.94
N ASP A 281 6.49 10.08 26.69
CA ASP A 281 6.84 11.46 26.32
C ASP A 281 5.83 12.46 26.86
N VAL A 282 4.54 12.23 26.62
CA VAL A 282 3.45 13.11 27.09
C VAL A 282 3.34 13.10 28.62
N LEU A 283 3.58 11.95 29.28
CA LEU A 283 3.65 11.90 30.74
C LEU A 283 4.85 12.69 31.30
N LEU A 284 5.99 12.68 30.60
CA LEU A 284 7.16 13.47 30.98
C LEU A 284 6.90 14.98 30.81
N ALA A 285 6.24 15.39 29.72
CA ALA A 285 5.80 16.77 29.49
C ALA A 285 4.79 17.25 30.55
N LEU A 286 3.90 16.37 31.02
CA LEU A 286 3.01 16.60 32.17
C LEU A 286 3.72 16.54 33.54
N GLY A 287 5.05 16.34 33.58
CA GLY A 287 5.84 16.24 34.82
C GLY A 287 5.65 14.94 35.60
N ARG A 288 4.87 13.97 35.10
CA ARG A 288 4.54 12.68 35.73
C ARG A 288 5.68 11.66 35.56
N ARG A 289 6.88 12.05 36.00
CA ARG A 289 8.17 11.36 35.78
C ARG A 289 8.15 9.88 36.17
N ASP A 290 7.55 9.52 37.30
CA ASP A 290 7.52 8.12 37.78
C ASP A 290 6.68 7.21 36.88
N GLU A 291 5.58 7.74 36.34
CA GLU A 291 4.76 7.03 35.34
C GLU A 291 5.46 7.00 33.98
N ALA A 292 6.12 8.08 33.55
CA ALA A 292 6.90 8.09 32.33
C ALA A 292 8.01 7.01 32.35
N ARG A 293 8.76 6.86 33.45
CA ARG A 293 9.74 5.76 33.61
C ARG A 293 9.09 4.37 33.56
N LEU A 294 7.84 4.22 34.03
CA LEU A 294 7.08 2.96 33.96
C LEU A 294 6.60 2.62 32.53
N TRP A 295 6.44 3.61 31.64
CA TRP A 295 6.15 3.40 30.23
C TRP A 295 7.42 3.22 29.40
N ALA A 296 8.49 3.98 29.66
CA ALA A 296 9.80 3.77 29.02
C ALA A 296 10.36 2.34 29.23
N ARG A 297 10.20 1.77 30.43
CA ARG A 297 10.53 0.34 30.66
C ARG A 297 9.62 -0.61 29.86
N ALA A 298 8.36 -0.25 29.61
CA ALA A 298 7.46 -1.04 28.78
C ALA A 298 7.82 -0.97 27.28
N VAL A 299 8.43 0.12 26.81
CA VAL A 299 9.03 0.21 25.45
C VAL A 299 10.11 -0.86 25.29
N ARG A 300 11.18 -0.81 26.10
CA ARG A 300 12.28 -1.79 26.05
C ARG A 300 11.80 -3.25 26.15
N VAL A 301 10.79 -3.53 26.99
CA VAL A 301 10.19 -4.88 27.10
C VAL A 301 9.41 -5.26 25.83
N ALA A 302 8.65 -4.35 25.23
CA ALA A 302 7.93 -4.61 23.98
C ALA A 302 8.90 -4.78 22.80
N GLU A 303 9.97 -3.99 22.73
CA GLU A 303 11.03 -4.13 21.73
C GLU A 303 11.72 -5.50 21.82
N LYS A 304 12.18 -5.90 23.01
CA LYS A 304 12.80 -7.22 23.26
C LYS A 304 11.84 -8.38 22.97
N ALA A 305 10.54 -8.22 23.22
CA ALA A 305 9.53 -9.23 22.94
C ALA A 305 9.11 -9.33 21.46
N LEU A 306 9.48 -8.34 20.63
CA LEU A 306 9.14 -8.27 19.20
C LEU A 306 10.36 -8.44 18.28
N GLY A 307 11.59 -8.41 18.80
CA GLY A 307 12.82 -8.46 18.00
C GLY A 307 13.03 -7.19 17.18
N VAL A 308 12.77 -6.01 17.78
CA VAL A 308 12.86 -4.70 17.09
C VAL A 308 13.66 -3.68 17.90
N GLY A 309 14.02 -2.57 17.26
CA GLY A 309 14.81 -1.50 17.90
C GLY A 309 16.20 -2.01 18.29
N GLY A 310 16.64 -1.72 19.52
CA GLY A 310 17.92 -2.20 20.07
C GLY A 310 18.02 -3.71 20.31
N PHE A 311 16.98 -4.48 19.94
CA PHE A 311 16.92 -5.94 20.00
C PHE A 311 16.57 -6.60 18.65
N ALA A 312 16.69 -5.86 17.53
CA ALA A 312 16.67 -6.47 16.21
C ALA A 312 17.96 -7.30 16.00
N ASP A 313 17.82 -8.53 15.50
CA ASP A 313 18.98 -9.33 15.11
C ASP A 313 19.75 -8.57 14.01
N PRO A 314 21.07 -8.31 14.16
CA PRO A 314 21.83 -7.60 13.16
C PRO A 314 21.94 -8.46 11.89
N GLU A 315 21.70 -7.85 10.73
CA GLU A 315 21.96 -8.51 9.45
C GLU A 315 23.48 -8.62 9.25
N ILE A 316 24.04 -9.76 9.68
CA ILE A 316 25.46 -10.10 9.49
C ILE A 316 25.67 -10.41 8.00
N ILE A 317 25.89 -9.36 7.23
CA ILE A 317 26.42 -9.47 5.87
C ILE A 317 27.89 -9.88 6.00
N ASP A 318 28.21 -11.09 5.55
CA ASP A 318 29.60 -11.50 5.32
C ASP A 318 30.21 -10.59 4.25
N VAL A 319 30.91 -9.53 4.69
CA VAL A 319 31.70 -8.68 3.81
C VAL A 319 32.85 -9.54 3.28
N ASP A 320 32.83 -9.85 1.98
CA ASP A 320 33.83 -10.66 1.25
C ASP A 320 35.26 -10.16 1.54
N THR A 321 35.82 -10.69 2.61
CA THR A 321 37.17 -10.37 3.08
C THR A 321 38.06 -11.44 2.49
N GLU A 322 38.73 -11.09 1.38
CA GLU A 322 39.81 -11.87 0.74
C GLU A 322 40.58 -12.67 1.81
N PRO A 323 40.51 -14.01 1.78
CA PRO A 323 40.94 -14.82 2.92
C PRO A 323 42.42 -14.61 3.18
N VAL A 324 42.73 -13.91 4.27
CA VAL A 324 44.10 -13.62 4.70
C VAL A 324 44.77 -14.95 5.01
N GLU A 325 45.58 -15.45 4.07
CA GLU A 325 46.32 -16.71 4.24
C GLU A 325 47.13 -16.68 5.54
N ASP A 326 46.68 -17.42 6.55
CA ASP A 326 47.45 -17.58 7.77
C ASP A 326 48.72 -18.39 7.44
N PRO A 327 49.93 -17.86 7.69
CA PRO A 327 51.17 -18.59 7.42
C PRO A 327 51.28 -19.93 8.18
N ARG A 328 50.44 -20.14 9.21
CA ARG A 328 50.36 -21.38 10.00
C ARG A 328 49.67 -22.53 9.25
N ASP A 329 48.73 -22.25 8.35
CA ASP A 329 47.99 -23.29 7.60
C ASP A 329 48.79 -23.93 6.48
N ARG A 330 49.94 -23.32 6.11
CA ARG A 330 50.95 -23.92 5.22
C ARG A 330 51.73 -25.10 5.83
N ARG A 331 51.23 -25.72 6.92
CA ARG A 331 51.81 -26.95 7.51
C ARG A 331 51.19 -28.19 6.85
N PRO A 332 51.94 -28.96 6.04
CA PRO A 332 51.42 -30.18 5.41
C PRO A 332 50.98 -31.19 6.49
N SER A 333 49.82 -31.80 6.26
CA SER A 333 49.12 -32.62 7.25
C SER A 333 49.83 -33.94 7.54
N PRO A 334 49.42 -34.67 8.60
CA PRO A 334 49.91 -36.04 8.84
C PRO A 334 49.56 -37.06 7.73
N ARG A 335 48.66 -36.73 6.79
CA ARG A 335 48.43 -37.52 5.56
C ARG A 335 49.44 -37.16 4.48
N ASP A 336 49.72 -35.89 4.25
CA ASP A 336 50.60 -35.43 3.18
C ASP A 336 52.04 -35.90 3.45
N ARG A 337 52.51 -35.76 4.69
CA ARG A 337 53.79 -36.29 5.21
C ARG A 337 53.91 -37.82 5.22
N ARG A 338 52.83 -38.51 4.85
CA ARG A 338 52.77 -39.97 4.64
C ARG A 338 52.75 -40.28 3.14
N HIS A 339 52.04 -39.49 2.32
CA HIS A 339 52.13 -39.53 0.86
C HIS A 339 53.54 -39.24 0.35
N GLU A 340 54.22 -38.21 0.87
CA GLU A 340 55.63 -37.92 0.54
C GLU A 340 56.56 -39.10 0.83
N ARG A 341 56.26 -39.86 1.90
CA ARG A 341 57.03 -41.05 2.28
C ARG A 341 56.77 -42.23 1.36
N TYR A 342 55.51 -42.54 1.09
CA TYR A 342 55.16 -43.57 0.12
C TYR A 342 55.63 -43.23 -1.30
N ALA A 343 55.66 -41.95 -1.70
CA ALA A 343 56.23 -41.53 -2.99
C ALA A 343 57.75 -41.74 -3.07
N ALA A 344 58.47 -41.65 -1.95
CA ALA A 344 59.90 -42.00 -1.88
C ALA A 344 60.16 -43.52 -1.82
N GLU A 345 59.21 -44.30 -1.30
CA GLU A 345 59.31 -45.77 -1.17
C GLU A 345 58.79 -46.52 -2.41
N ALA A 346 57.91 -45.92 -3.22
CA ALA A 346 57.30 -46.51 -4.42
C ALA A 346 58.24 -46.59 -5.66
N GLY A 347 59.53 -46.31 -5.51
CA GLY A 347 60.53 -46.36 -6.59
C GLY A 347 60.97 -47.77 -7.01
N ALA A 348 60.25 -48.83 -6.63
CA ALA A 348 60.61 -50.23 -6.84
C ALA A 348 59.43 -51.07 -7.39
N GLU A 349 59.48 -51.33 -8.69
CA GLU A 349 58.71 -52.38 -9.38
C GLU A 349 59.20 -53.81 -8.98
N PRO A 350 58.44 -54.92 -9.22
CA PRO A 350 57.63 -55.14 -10.44
C PRO A 350 56.35 -56.02 -10.39
N THR A 351 55.59 -55.91 -11.51
CA THR A 351 54.79 -56.95 -12.22
C THR A 351 53.52 -57.62 -11.65
N ALA A 352 52.52 -57.69 -12.56
CA ALA A 352 51.48 -58.74 -12.73
C ALA A 352 50.36 -58.87 -11.68
N ASP A 353 49.14 -59.33 -12.02
CA ASP A 353 48.34 -59.36 -13.27
C ASP A 353 46.88 -59.67 -12.86
N GLY A 354 45.89 -59.44 -13.74
CA GLY A 354 44.52 -59.95 -13.58
C GLY A 354 43.43 -58.92 -13.26
N SER A 355 42.29 -59.09 -13.93
CA SER A 355 41.05 -58.30 -13.86
C SER A 355 39.88 -59.21 -14.32
N PRO A 356 38.59 -58.86 -14.17
CA PRO A 356 37.94 -57.91 -13.24
C PRO A 356 36.59 -58.46 -12.63
N ALA A 357 35.80 -57.56 -12.03
CA ALA A 357 34.33 -57.42 -12.20
C ALA A 357 33.30 -58.02 -11.20
N GLU A 358 32.08 -57.49 -11.37
CA GLU A 358 30.73 -57.91 -10.92
C GLU A 358 30.19 -57.45 -9.53
N GLU A 359 29.34 -56.42 -9.58
CA GLU A 359 28.09 -56.25 -8.79
C GLU A 359 27.00 -57.21 -9.34
N PRO A 360 25.71 -57.28 -8.88
CA PRO A 360 24.99 -56.47 -7.88
C PRO A 360 24.03 -57.28 -6.95
N GLU A 361 23.15 -56.61 -6.20
CA GLU A 361 21.67 -56.79 -6.18
C GLU A 361 20.99 -56.24 -4.90
N ALA A 362 19.67 -56.03 -4.96
CA ALA A 362 18.87 -55.24 -4.02
C ALA A 362 17.96 -56.08 -3.10
N ALA A 363 17.43 -55.45 -2.05
CA ALA A 363 16.23 -55.90 -1.32
C ALA A 363 15.50 -54.71 -0.66
N THR A 364 14.19 -54.82 -0.46
CA THR A 364 13.30 -53.74 0.05
C THR A 364 12.53 -54.14 1.31
N GLU A 365 12.33 -53.18 2.22
CA GLU A 365 11.18 -52.91 3.12
C GLU A 365 10.20 -54.04 3.56
N PRO A 366 9.75 -54.08 4.84
CA PRO A 366 8.65 -53.15 5.24
C PRO A 366 8.55 -52.68 6.72
N THR A 367 7.58 -51.79 6.93
CA THR A 367 7.13 -51.04 8.12
C THR A 367 6.55 -51.84 9.31
N GLU A 368 6.78 -51.35 10.55
CA GLU A 368 5.85 -51.51 11.70
C GLU A 368 5.95 -50.32 12.71
N ALA A 369 4.86 -50.02 13.46
CA ALA A 369 4.73 -49.00 14.53
C ALA A 369 3.42 -49.24 15.33
N PRO A 370 3.04 -48.52 16.43
CA PRO A 370 3.75 -47.45 17.20
C PRO A 370 3.63 -47.52 18.77
N ARG A 371 4.47 -46.72 19.48
CA ARG A 371 4.23 -46.10 20.82
C ARG A 371 3.98 -47.02 22.06
N PRO A 372 3.85 -46.51 23.31
CA PRO A 372 3.98 -45.13 23.87
C PRO A 372 5.15 -45.06 24.91
N GLU A 373 5.28 -44.19 25.95
CA GLU A 373 4.60 -42.97 26.47
C GLU A 373 5.57 -42.14 27.35
N ALA A 374 5.42 -40.81 27.48
CA ALA A 374 5.87 -39.97 28.63
C ALA A 374 5.43 -38.49 28.49
N ALA A 375 5.38 -37.73 29.60
CA ALA A 375 5.10 -36.28 29.64
C ALA A 375 6.02 -35.54 30.63
N ALA A 376 6.24 -34.24 30.43
CA ALA A 376 7.02 -33.35 31.32
C ALA A 376 6.52 -31.88 31.23
N GLU A 377 6.95 -31.05 32.17
CA GLU A 377 6.34 -29.75 32.54
C GLU A 377 6.98 -28.51 31.84
N PRO A 378 6.30 -27.34 31.83
CA PRO A 378 6.83 -26.10 31.23
C PRO A 378 7.89 -25.41 32.11
N PRO A 379 8.82 -24.63 31.51
CA PRO A 379 9.87 -23.92 32.24
C PRO A 379 9.32 -22.73 33.05
N ALA A 380 9.98 -22.46 34.19
CA ALA A 380 9.61 -21.41 35.14
C ALA A 380 10.18 -20.02 34.77
N ALA A 381 9.70 -18.99 35.47
CA ALA A 381 10.26 -17.65 35.38
C ALA A 381 11.69 -17.57 35.94
N VAL A 382 12.52 -16.74 35.33
CA VAL A 382 13.82 -16.29 35.86
C VAL A 382 13.72 -14.83 36.26
N ASP A 383 14.14 -14.54 37.49
CA ASP A 383 14.21 -13.20 38.08
C ASP A 383 15.67 -12.91 38.41
N ALA A 384 16.31 -12.07 37.58
CA ALA A 384 17.70 -11.65 37.71
C ALA A 384 17.89 -10.30 37.00
N PRO A 385 18.67 -9.37 37.57
CA PRO A 385 19.05 -8.13 36.89
C PRO A 385 20.28 -8.37 36.00
N ASP A 386 20.08 -8.36 34.67
CA ASP A 386 21.20 -8.31 33.72
C ASP A 386 21.92 -6.96 33.80
N GLU A 387 23.25 -6.97 33.74
CA GLU A 387 24.06 -5.75 33.59
C GLU A 387 23.84 -5.12 32.20
N VAL A 388 23.77 -3.78 32.14
CA VAL A 388 23.42 -3.05 30.91
C VAL A 388 24.68 -2.71 30.11
N ASP A 389 24.67 -2.97 28.79
CA ASP A 389 25.72 -2.52 27.87
C ASP A 389 25.76 -0.98 27.81
N PRO A 390 26.87 -0.33 28.22
CA PRO A 390 26.97 1.12 28.31
C PRO A 390 27.00 1.84 26.94
N ASN A 391 26.93 1.12 25.81
CA ASN A 391 26.88 1.74 24.48
C ASN A 391 25.46 1.91 23.90
N GLN A 392 24.42 1.34 24.50
CA GLN A 392 23.02 1.54 24.06
C GLN A 392 22.36 2.80 24.67
N LEU A 393 23.11 3.90 24.71
CA LEU A 393 22.74 5.15 25.40
C LEU A 393 21.52 5.81 24.78
N SER A 394 20.60 6.28 25.64
CA SER A 394 19.38 6.97 25.23
C SER A 394 19.24 8.32 25.92
N LEU A 395 18.34 9.18 25.42
CA LEU A 395 18.08 10.52 25.98
C LEU A 395 17.68 10.51 27.47
N PHE A 396 17.24 9.37 28.01
CA PHE A 396 16.75 9.25 29.38
C PHE A 396 17.84 9.19 30.45
N ASP A 397 19.10 8.88 30.10
CA ASP A 397 20.20 8.79 31.07
C ASP A 397 20.58 10.18 31.63
N ALA A 398 20.18 11.26 30.95
CA ALA A 398 20.21 12.62 31.46
C ALA A 398 19.33 12.85 32.72
N LEU A 399 18.50 11.86 33.10
CA LEU A 399 17.74 11.82 34.35
C LEU A 399 18.33 10.87 35.41
N GLU A 400 19.41 10.15 35.10
CA GLU A 400 20.16 9.33 36.07
C GLU A 400 21.36 10.05 36.67
N ALA A 401 21.83 11.15 36.05
CA ALA A 401 22.80 12.04 36.65
C ALA A 401 22.24 12.67 37.94
N PRO A 402 22.81 12.41 39.13
CA PRO A 402 22.44 13.13 40.33
C PRO A 402 22.92 14.58 40.20
N GLU A 403 22.07 15.55 40.55
CA GLU A 403 22.51 16.93 40.73
C GLU A 403 23.58 16.95 41.85
N ALA A 404 24.81 17.32 41.50
CA ALA A 404 25.89 17.45 42.47
C ALA A 404 25.64 18.69 43.34
N ASP A 405 25.19 18.46 44.58
CA ASP A 405 24.96 19.48 45.63
C ASP A 405 26.28 20.19 45.97
N GLU A 406 26.60 21.28 45.25
CA GLU A 406 27.81 22.08 45.49
C GLU A 406 27.77 22.72 46.90
N ARG A 407 28.78 22.43 47.72
CA ARG A 407 28.98 22.93 49.08
C ARG A 407 30.42 23.32 49.35
#